data_AF-A0A5P9WF42-F1
#
_entry.id   AF-A0A5P9WF42-F1
#
_cell.length_a   1.000
_cell.length_b   1.000
_cell.length_c   1.000
_cell.angle_alpha   90.00
_cell.angle_beta   90.00
_cell.angle_gamma   90.00
#
_symmetry.space_group_name_H-M   'P 1'
#
loop_
_entity.id
_entity.type
_entity.pdbx_description
1 polymer ?
#
loop_
_entity_poly.entity_id
_entity_poly.type
_entity_poly.pdbx_seq_one_letter_code
_entity_poly.pdbx_strand_id
1 'polypeptide(L)'
;MPRTTGRFLNIRRDPHSDELLARGGDAEAHSILQRAGFVAVVRLHETYHRAPAGLTEDEESRLATDAIGRLRAVGYHVDCDAPFDTDARPAAYPTLGASVSHLAERLREATDTAEAADILTELTAPHDGILAGFEETLGALAAFFDGLGDASDPYTARRLRYLADEYVRVIHSDLAHTREQLADRHAPHPGRPACTEQVPDHEPERSAVCAGPPPPRALPAPAPPPVGATHLRR
;
A
#
# COMPACT_ATOMS: atom_id res chain seq x y z
N MET A 1 15.28 20.13 0.46
CA MET A 1 16.19 19.27 1.24
C MET A 1 15.35 18.16 1.87
N PRO A 2 15.35 16.91 1.36
CA PRO A 2 14.57 15.86 2.01
C PRO A 2 15.35 15.36 3.24
N ARG A 3 14.64 15.20 4.36
CA ARG A 3 15.19 14.73 5.63
C ARG A 3 15.48 13.23 5.53
N THR A 4 16.75 12.85 5.50
CA THR A 4 17.24 11.46 5.57
C THR A 4 17.08 10.84 6.97
N THR A 5 16.04 11.21 7.72
CA THR A 5 15.88 10.85 9.13
C THR A 5 15.02 9.59 9.34
N GLY A 6 14.44 9.02 8.26
CA GLY A 6 13.51 7.87 8.35
C GLY A 6 14.14 6.49 8.25
N ARG A 7 15.43 6.37 7.89
CA ARG A 7 16.09 5.07 7.65
C ARG A 7 16.93 4.55 8.82
N PHE A 8 16.53 4.91 10.04
CA PHE A 8 17.18 4.45 11.26
C PHE A 8 16.19 3.64 12.08
N LEU A 9 16.62 2.45 12.48
CA LEU A 9 15.87 1.56 13.38
C LEU A 9 16.73 1.13 14.55
N ASN A 10 16.06 0.84 15.65
CA ASN A 10 16.65 0.29 16.84
C ASN A 10 15.96 -1.04 17.16
N ILE A 11 16.71 -2.15 17.20
CA ILE A 11 16.18 -3.49 17.48
C ILE A 11 16.97 -4.11 18.64
N ARG A 12 16.38 -4.16 19.83
CA ARG A 12 17.06 -4.62 21.04
C ARG A 12 16.09 -5.15 22.08
N ARG A 13 16.62 -5.86 23.08
CA ARG A 13 15.86 -6.21 24.28
C ARG A 13 15.63 -4.97 25.13
N ASP A 14 14.40 -4.79 25.58
CA ASP A 14 14.02 -3.70 26.47
C ASP A 14 14.58 -3.98 27.88
N PRO A 15 15.36 -3.07 28.47
CA PRO A 15 15.96 -3.31 29.80
C PRO A 15 14.95 -3.50 30.94
N HIS A 16 13.70 -3.06 30.76
CA HIS A 16 12.68 -3.10 31.81
C HIS A 16 11.73 -4.28 31.67
N SER A 17 11.39 -4.68 30.44
CA SER A 17 10.47 -5.80 30.19
C SER A 17 11.14 -7.06 29.65
N ASP A 18 12.42 -7.00 29.28
CA ASP A 18 13.16 -8.05 28.56
C ASP A 18 12.56 -8.43 27.20
N GLU A 19 11.56 -7.67 26.74
CA GLU A 19 10.91 -7.88 25.44
C GLU A 19 11.83 -7.42 24.32
N LEU A 20 11.91 -8.21 23.24
CA LEU A 20 12.57 -7.78 22.01
C LEU A 20 11.71 -6.74 21.30
N LEU A 21 12.20 -5.51 21.20
CA LEU A 21 11.49 -4.37 20.61
C LEU A 21 12.23 -3.81 19.39
N ALA A 22 11.46 -3.40 18.38
CA ALA A 22 11.92 -2.67 17.22
C ALA A 22 11.23 -1.29 17.15
N ARG A 23 12.02 -0.21 17.17
CA ARG A 23 11.55 1.18 17.19
C ARG A 23 12.15 1.98 16.01
N GLY A 24 11.41 2.98 15.56
CA GLY A 24 11.80 3.84 14.44
C GLY A 24 11.40 3.26 13.08
N GLY A 25 12.03 3.80 12.03
CA GLY A 25 11.68 3.48 10.64
C GLY A 25 10.44 4.22 10.12
N ASP A 26 10.06 3.88 8.89
CA ASP A 26 8.87 4.35 8.19
C ASP A 26 7.93 3.17 7.86
N ALA A 27 6.88 3.41 7.06
CA ALA A 27 5.89 2.38 6.71
C ALA A 27 6.50 1.16 5.99
N GLU A 28 7.56 1.35 5.21
CA GLU A 28 8.29 0.25 4.57
C GLU A 28 9.01 -0.59 5.62
N ALA A 29 9.71 0.04 6.57
CA ALA A 29 10.37 -0.66 7.67
C ALA A 29 9.37 -1.44 8.54
N HIS A 30 8.21 -0.84 8.86
CA HIS A 30 7.15 -1.50 9.59
C HIS A 30 6.59 -2.72 8.85
N SER A 31 6.47 -2.65 7.52
CA SER A 31 6.05 -3.78 6.69
C SER A 31 7.10 -4.90 6.69
N ILE A 32 8.40 -4.56 6.67
CA ILE A 32 9.50 -5.54 6.77
C ILE A 32 9.47 -6.23 8.12
N LEU A 33 9.31 -5.49 9.22
CA LEU A 33 9.23 -6.03 10.58
C LEU A 33 8.07 -7.03 10.73
N GLN A 34 6.87 -6.68 10.26
CA GLN A 34 5.72 -7.61 10.32
C GLN A 34 5.94 -8.88 9.50
N ARG A 35 6.59 -8.77 8.33
CA ARG A 35 6.95 -9.94 7.51
C ARG A 35 8.02 -10.82 8.15
N ALA A 36 8.90 -10.25 8.97
CA ALA A 36 9.84 -10.99 9.78
C ALA A 36 9.20 -11.63 11.03
N GLY A 37 7.92 -11.33 11.30
CA GLY A 37 7.15 -11.92 12.39
C GLY A 37 6.95 -11.01 13.61
N PHE A 38 7.40 -9.76 13.57
CA PHE A 38 7.11 -8.81 14.64
C PHE A 38 5.63 -8.41 14.68
N VAL A 39 5.14 -8.11 15.89
CA VAL A 39 3.79 -7.61 16.14
C VAL A 39 3.83 -6.10 16.38
N ALA A 40 3.05 -5.35 15.61
CA ALA A 40 2.96 -3.90 15.78
C ALA A 40 2.19 -3.53 17.06
N VAL A 41 2.71 -2.55 17.79
CA VAL A 41 2.07 -1.90 18.94
C VAL A 41 1.88 -0.43 18.61
N VAL A 42 0.61 -0.04 18.45
CA VAL A 42 0.22 1.33 18.11
C VAL A 42 -0.24 2.05 19.38
N ARG A 43 0.45 3.13 19.74
CA ARG A 43 0.11 4.05 20.83
C ARG A 43 -0.16 5.45 20.25
N LEU A 44 -0.78 6.32 21.05
CA LEU A 44 -1.21 7.67 20.62
C LEU A 44 -0.10 8.52 19.98
N HIS A 45 1.17 8.30 20.35
CA HIS A 45 2.31 9.08 19.89
C HIS A 45 3.45 8.24 19.30
N GLU A 46 3.28 6.93 19.20
CA GLU A 46 4.35 6.01 18.83
C GLU A 46 3.79 4.75 18.19
N THR A 47 4.42 4.28 17.13
CA THR A 47 4.27 2.90 16.65
C THR A 47 5.62 2.23 16.79
N TYR A 48 5.64 1.13 17.54
CA TYR A 48 6.80 0.25 17.66
C TYR A 48 6.36 -1.20 17.41
N HIS A 49 7.33 -2.09 17.37
CA HIS A 49 7.11 -3.50 17.10
C HIS A 49 7.72 -4.32 18.21
N ARG A 50 7.09 -5.44 18.57
CA ARG A 50 7.60 -6.38 19.57
C ARG A 50 7.64 -7.80 19.02
N ALA A 51 8.49 -8.65 19.58
CA ALA A 51 8.40 -10.08 19.33
C ALA A 51 7.03 -10.62 19.80
N PRO A 52 6.45 -11.63 19.11
CA PRO A 52 5.31 -12.39 19.61
C PRO A 52 5.55 -12.91 21.04
N ALA A 53 4.49 -12.97 21.84
CA ALA A 53 4.62 -13.53 23.19
C ALA A 53 4.80 -15.06 23.14
N GLY A 54 5.55 -15.62 24.09
CA GLY A 54 5.73 -17.06 24.24
C GLY A 54 6.83 -17.68 23.35
N LEU A 55 7.64 -16.86 22.68
CA LEU A 55 8.83 -17.32 21.99
C LEU A 55 9.95 -17.67 22.98
N THR A 56 10.72 -18.69 22.66
CA THR A 56 12.00 -18.99 23.31
C THR A 56 13.07 -17.96 22.91
N GLU A 57 14.13 -17.85 23.71
CA GLU A 57 15.24 -16.92 23.43
C GLU A 57 15.90 -17.17 22.05
N ASP A 58 16.02 -18.45 21.66
CA ASP A 58 16.55 -18.85 20.34
C ASP A 58 15.59 -18.47 19.19
N GLU A 59 14.27 -18.51 19.43
CA GLU A 59 13.27 -18.06 18.46
C GLU A 59 13.28 -16.55 18.29
N GLU A 60 13.35 -15.80 19.39
CA GLU A 60 13.47 -14.35 19.36
C GLU A 60 14.77 -13.91 18.67
N SER A 61 15.87 -14.60 18.95
CA SER A 61 17.17 -14.31 18.33
C SER A 61 17.12 -14.53 16.81
N ARG A 62 16.54 -15.66 16.36
CA ARG A 62 16.35 -15.93 14.92
C ARG A 62 15.46 -14.88 14.26
N LEU A 63 14.37 -14.49 14.92
CA LEU A 63 13.44 -13.46 14.44
C LEU A 63 14.13 -12.08 14.34
N ALA A 64 14.92 -11.70 15.33
CA ALA A 64 15.71 -10.46 15.32
C ALA A 64 16.72 -10.44 14.16
N THR A 65 17.51 -11.52 14.02
CA THR A 65 18.53 -11.65 12.97
C THR A 65 17.91 -11.60 11.57
N ASP A 66 16.79 -12.30 11.33
CA ASP A 66 16.10 -12.26 10.03
C ASP A 66 15.58 -10.84 9.72
N ALA A 67 14.97 -10.16 10.70
CA ALA A 67 14.49 -8.79 10.53
C ALA A 67 15.62 -7.81 10.22
N ILE A 68 16.73 -7.88 10.95
CA ILE A 68 17.91 -7.02 10.74
C ILE A 68 18.48 -7.26 9.34
N GLY A 69 18.63 -8.51 8.93
CA GLY A 69 19.13 -8.86 7.60
C GLY A 69 18.26 -8.26 6.49
N ARG A 70 16.93 -8.40 6.59
CA ARG A 70 15.97 -7.84 5.62
C ARG A 70 15.99 -6.31 5.59
N LEU A 71 16.00 -5.65 6.75
CA LEU A 71 16.07 -4.19 6.84
C LEU A 71 17.36 -3.66 6.21
N ARG A 72 18.50 -4.26 6.53
CA ARG A 72 19.79 -3.84 5.97
C ARG A 72 19.89 -4.15 4.47
N ALA A 73 19.23 -5.21 3.97
CA ALA A 73 19.15 -5.50 2.52
C ALA A 73 18.48 -4.37 1.72
N VAL A 74 17.56 -3.62 2.34
CA VAL A 74 16.87 -2.48 1.74
C VAL A 74 17.57 -1.14 2.08
N GLY A 75 18.71 -1.20 2.78
CA GLY A 75 19.55 -0.04 3.08
C GLY A 75 19.15 0.75 4.34
N TYR A 76 18.41 0.14 5.26
CA TYR A 76 18.19 0.72 6.59
C TYR A 76 19.44 0.58 7.47
N HIS A 77 19.71 1.61 8.26
CA HIS A 77 20.68 1.55 9.33
C HIS A 77 19.99 1.00 10.59
N VAL A 78 20.46 -0.14 11.09
CA VAL A 78 19.86 -0.82 12.24
C VAL A 78 20.89 -0.89 13.36
N ASP A 79 20.59 -0.20 14.45
CA ASP A 79 21.28 -0.31 15.73
C ASP A 79 20.67 -1.47 16.52
N CYS A 80 21.46 -2.50 16.84
CA CYS A 80 20.98 -3.72 17.46
C CYS A 80 21.95 -4.26 18.52
N ASP A 81 21.43 -5.12 19.40
CA ASP A 81 22.30 -5.82 20.36
C ASP A 81 23.26 -6.76 19.63
N ALA A 82 24.48 -6.90 20.16
CA ALA A 82 25.54 -7.73 19.58
C ALA A 82 25.13 -9.16 19.16
N PRO A 83 24.32 -9.92 19.93
CA PRO A 83 23.89 -11.26 19.52
C PRO A 83 23.00 -11.29 18.26
N PHE A 84 22.35 -10.18 17.91
CA PHE A 84 21.48 -10.10 16.73
C PHE A 84 22.19 -9.57 15.49
N ASP A 85 23.41 -9.04 15.64
CA ASP A 85 24.14 -8.37 14.57
C ASP A 85 24.50 -9.34 13.44
N THR A 86 24.11 -8.98 12.20
CA THR A 86 24.28 -9.85 11.03
C THR A 86 24.54 -9.09 9.74
N ASP A 87 25.47 -9.63 8.94
CA ASP A 87 25.77 -9.16 7.60
C ASP A 87 24.90 -9.81 6.52
N ALA A 88 23.95 -10.67 6.88
CA ALA A 88 23.02 -11.27 5.93
C ALA A 88 22.22 -10.20 5.16
N ARG A 89 22.14 -10.32 3.83
CA ARG A 89 21.34 -9.46 2.95
C ARG A 89 20.50 -10.35 2.02
N PRO A 90 19.38 -10.91 2.52
CA PRO A 90 18.55 -11.78 1.71
C PRO A 90 17.97 -11.02 0.51
N ALA A 91 17.76 -11.71 -0.61
CA ALA A 91 17.13 -11.14 -1.79
C ALA A 91 15.70 -10.68 -1.46
N ALA A 92 15.36 -9.48 -1.90
CA ALA A 92 14.00 -8.95 -1.81
C ALA A 92 13.26 -9.22 -3.11
N TYR A 93 12.12 -9.91 -3.03
CA TYR A 93 11.21 -10.07 -4.15
C TYR A 93 10.06 -9.06 -4.06
N PRO A 94 9.51 -8.58 -5.19
CA PRO A 94 8.33 -7.74 -5.19
C PRO A 94 7.18 -8.45 -4.47
N THR A 95 6.52 -7.72 -3.58
CA THR A 95 5.39 -8.27 -2.83
C THR A 95 4.14 -8.23 -3.70
N LEU A 96 3.18 -9.11 -3.45
CA LEU A 96 1.88 -9.06 -4.15
C LEU A 96 1.22 -7.67 -4.02
N GLY A 97 1.33 -7.03 -2.85
CA GLY A 97 0.85 -5.66 -2.65
C GLY A 97 1.55 -4.61 -3.53
N ALA A 98 2.81 -4.83 -3.91
CA ALA A 98 3.49 -3.98 -4.89
C ALA A 98 2.92 -4.18 -6.30
N SER A 99 2.58 -5.42 -6.66
CA SER A 99 1.88 -5.72 -7.92
C SER A 99 0.49 -5.05 -7.99
N VAL A 100 -0.28 -5.07 -6.89
CA VAL A 100 -1.56 -4.35 -6.80
C VAL A 100 -1.34 -2.84 -6.90
N SER A 101 -0.32 -2.30 -6.23
CA SER A 101 0.00 -0.87 -6.28
C SER A 101 0.40 -0.42 -7.69
N HIS A 102 1.03 -1.30 -8.47
CA HIS A 102 1.39 -1.02 -9.86
C HIS A 102 0.15 -0.85 -10.76
N LEU A 103 -1.00 -1.45 -10.43
CA LEU A 103 -2.26 -1.20 -11.16
C LEU A 103 -2.67 0.27 -11.09
N ALA A 104 -2.43 0.94 -9.96
CA ALA A 104 -2.70 2.37 -9.84
C ALA A 104 -1.77 3.23 -10.71
N GLU A 105 -0.53 2.79 -10.93
CA GLU A 105 0.38 3.46 -11.86
C GLU A 105 -0.08 3.26 -13.30
N ARG A 106 -0.40 2.02 -13.69
CA ARG A 106 -0.96 1.73 -15.02
C ARG A 106 -2.21 2.55 -15.30
N LEU A 107 -3.10 2.73 -14.30
CA LEU A 107 -4.28 3.57 -14.45
C LEU A 107 -3.94 5.07 -14.56
N ARG A 108 -2.82 5.51 -13.97
CA ARG A 108 -2.28 6.87 -14.18
C ARG A 108 -1.67 7.06 -15.58
N GLU A 109 -1.27 5.99 -16.24
CA GLU A 109 -0.71 6.02 -17.59
C GLU A 109 -1.77 5.79 -18.67
N ALA A 110 -2.89 5.14 -18.32
CA ALA A 110 -3.94 4.76 -19.26
C ALA A 110 -4.41 5.94 -20.15
N THR A 111 -4.44 5.67 -21.45
CA THR A 111 -4.68 6.67 -22.52
C THR A 111 -6.10 6.64 -23.05
N ASP A 112 -6.85 5.57 -22.79
CA ASP A 112 -8.26 5.42 -23.16
C ASP A 112 -9.07 4.62 -22.13
N THR A 113 -10.39 4.59 -22.31
CA THR A 113 -11.30 3.92 -21.39
C THR A 113 -11.25 2.39 -21.49
N ALA A 114 -10.80 1.83 -22.61
CA ALA A 114 -10.65 0.39 -22.76
C ALA A 114 -9.46 -0.11 -21.94
N GLU A 115 -8.32 0.58 -22.03
CA GLU A 115 -7.13 0.31 -21.22
C GLU A 115 -7.43 0.42 -19.72
N ALA A 116 -8.19 1.45 -19.32
CA ALA A 116 -8.63 1.60 -17.93
C ALA A 116 -9.56 0.46 -17.47
N ALA A 117 -10.48 0.01 -18.33
CA ALA A 117 -11.38 -1.12 -18.04
C ALA A 117 -10.61 -2.45 -17.94
N ASP A 118 -9.61 -2.66 -18.79
CA ASP A 118 -8.73 -3.84 -18.75
C ASP A 118 -7.93 -3.88 -17.44
N ILE A 119 -7.37 -2.73 -17.01
CA ILE A 119 -6.68 -2.63 -15.72
C ILE A 119 -7.64 -2.90 -14.55
N LEU A 120 -8.87 -2.38 -14.59
CA LEU A 120 -9.87 -2.66 -13.55
C LEU A 120 -10.30 -4.13 -13.53
N THR A 121 -10.20 -4.85 -14.64
CA THR A 121 -10.53 -6.28 -14.71
C THR A 121 -9.63 -7.10 -13.78
N GLU A 122 -8.36 -6.72 -13.59
CA GLU A 122 -7.46 -7.33 -12.60
C GLU A 122 -8.00 -7.25 -11.16
N LEU A 123 -8.76 -6.19 -10.85
CA LEU A 123 -9.40 -6.03 -9.54
C LEU A 123 -10.75 -6.76 -9.46
N THR A 124 -11.54 -6.72 -10.53
CA THR A 124 -12.97 -7.05 -10.50
C THR A 124 -13.33 -8.35 -11.20
N ALA A 125 -12.39 -9.04 -11.84
CA ALA A 125 -12.69 -10.32 -12.49
C ALA A 125 -13.38 -11.27 -11.49
N PRO A 126 -14.47 -11.94 -11.90
CA PRO A 126 -15.39 -12.57 -10.97
C PRO A 126 -14.80 -13.79 -10.25
N HIS A 127 -13.75 -14.41 -10.79
CA HIS A 127 -13.16 -15.62 -10.23
C HIS A 127 -11.70 -15.42 -9.80
N ASP A 128 -10.89 -14.77 -10.63
CA ASP A 128 -9.44 -14.58 -10.44
C ASP A 128 -9.05 -13.13 -10.18
N GLY A 129 -10.03 -12.22 -10.02
CA GLY A 129 -9.78 -10.84 -9.64
C GLY A 129 -9.32 -10.72 -8.20
N ILE A 130 -8.55 -9.66 -7.91
CA ILE A 130 -7.99 -9.41 -6.57
C ILE A 130 -9.06 -9.37 -5.48
N LEU A 131 -10.25 -8.81 -5.76
CA LEU A 131 -11.33 -8.74 -4.78
C LEU A 131 -11.99 -10.10 -4.54
N ALA A 132 -12.16 -10.94 -5.58
CA ALA A 132 -12.65 -12.31 -5.43
C ALA A 132 -11.70 -13.15 -4.56
N GLY A 133 -10.39 -13.07 -4.83
CA GLY A 133 -9.37 -13.73 -4.00
C GLY A 133 -9.29 -13.18 -2.57
N PHE A 134 -9.62 -11.90 -2.37
CA PHE A 134 -9.70 -11.31 -1.03
C PHE A 134 -10.91 -11.82 -0.24
N GLU A 135 -12.09 -11.96 -0.87
CA GLU A 135 -13.25 -12.62 -0.27
C GLU A 135 -12.93 -14.07 0.13
N GLU A 136 -12.27 -14.82 -0.75
CA GLU A 136 -11.85 -16.20 -0.47
C GLU A 136 -10.86 -16.26 0.71
N THR A 137 -9.88 -15.37 0.76
CA THR A 137 -8.95 -15.26 1.89
C THR A 137 -9.67 -15.02 3.21
N LEU A 138 -10.66 -14.11 3.24
CA LEU A 138 -11.46 -13.84 4.44
C LEU A 138 -12.30 -15.07 4.86
N GLY A 139 -12.89 -15.77 3.89
CA GLY A 139 -13.63 -17.01 4.13
C GLY A 139 -12.76 -18.13 4.69
N ALA A 140 -11.58 -18.34 4.10
CA ALA A 140 -10.60 -19.32 4.57
C ALA A 140 -10.08 -18.98 5.97
N LEU A 141 -9.81 -17.69 6.26
CA LEU A 141 -9.42 -17.25 7.59
C LEU A 141 -10.54 -17.46 8.61
N ALA A 142 -11.80 -17.19 8.25
CA ALA A 142 -12.94 -17.47 9.12
C ALA A 142 -13.04 -18.97 9.46
N ALA A 143 -12.86 -19.85 8.46
CA ALA A 143 -12.83 -21.29 8.67
C ALA A 143 -11.66 -21.73 9.56
N PHE A 144 -10.51 -21.07 9.46
CA PHE A 144 -9.38 -21.30 10.36
C PHE A 144 -9.73 -20.97 11.81
N PHE A 145 -10.37 -19.82 12.07
CA PHE A 145 -10.83 -19.44 13.41
C PHE A 145 -11.86 -20.42 13.99
N ASP A 146 -12.79 -20.93 13.17
CA ASP A 146 -13.76 -21.94 13.65
C ASP A 146 -13.08 -23.22 14.18
N GLY A 147 -11.84 -23.50 13.77
CA GLY A 147 -11.04 -24.65 14.21
C GLY A 147 -10.12 -24.42 15.41
N LEU A 148 -9.95 -23.18 15.89
CA LEU A 148 -9.00 -22.84 16.97
C LEU A 148 -9.52 -23.17 18.37
N GLY A 149 -10.83 -23.02 18.61
CA GLY A 149 -11.51 -23.49 19.81
C GLY A 149 -11.50 -22.55 21.03
N ASP A 150 -10.99 -21.32 20.92
CA ASP A 150 -11.12 -20.30 21.96
C ASP A 150 -12.53 -19.67 21.94
N ALA A 151 -12.98 -19.13 23.08
CA ALA A 151 -14.31 -18.60 23.27
C ALA A 151 -14.64 -17.41 22.34
N SER A 152 -13.63 -16.63 21.95
CA SER A 152 -13.79 -15.50 21.03
C SER A 152 -13.78 -15.89 19.55
N ASP A 153 -13.27 -17.06 19.19
CA ASP A 153 -13.01 -17.41 17.80
C ASP A 153 -14.27 -17.46 16.92
N PRO A 154 -15.42 -18.01 17.38
CA PRO A 154 -16.65 -17.99 16.60
C PRO A 154 -17.14 -16.56 16.31
N TYR A 155 -16.88 -15.60 17.21
CA TYR A 155 -17.22 -14.21 16.95
C TYR A 155 -16.31 -13.59 15.88
N THR A 156 -15.00 -13.85 15.95
CA THR A 156 -14.04 -13.40 14.93
C THR A 156 -14.36 -14.00 13.55
N ALA A 157 -14.67 -15.30 13.47
CA ALA A 157 -15.05 -15.96 12.23
C ALA A 157 -16.32 -15.34 11.61
N ARG A 158 -17.35 -15.07 12.42
CA ARG A 158 -18.57 -14.36 11.96
C ARG A 158 -18.25 -12.96 11.45
N ARG A 159 -17.38 -12.22 12.14
CA ARG A 159 -16.97 -10.88 11.72
C ARG A 159 -16.24 -10.91 10.38
N LEU A 160 -15.34 -11.88 10.16
CA LEU A 160 -14.61 -12.02 8.89
C LEU A 160 -15.55 -12.30 7.71
N ARG A 161 -16.53 -13.20 7.90
CA ARG A 161 -17.58 -13.47 6.89
C ARG A 161 -18.39 -12.22 6.59
N TYR A 162 -18.81 -11.50 7.62
CA TYR A 162 -19.51 -10.22 7.46
C TYR A 162 -18.68 -9.20 6.66
N LEU A 163 -17.37 -9.11 6.91
CA LEU A 163 -16.52 -8.20 6.14
C LEU A 163 -16.48 -8.56 4.64
N ALA A 164 -16.39 -9.85 4.32
CA ALA A 164 -16.43 -10.32 2.94
C ALA A 164 -17.79 -10.00 2.29
N ASP A 165 -18.88 -10.38 2.94
CA ASP A 165 -20.23 -10.28 2.39
C ASP A 165 -20.74 -8.83 2.26
N GLU A 166 -20.44 -7.96 3.23
CA GLU A 166 -21.06 -6.63 3.31
C GLU A 166 -20.15 -5.49 2.86
N TYR A 167 -18.82 -5.63 2.94
CA TYR A 167 -17.90 -4.58 2.50
C TYR A 167 -17.19 -4.93 1.21
N VAL A 168 -16.56 -6.10 1.13
CA VAL A 168 -15.79 -6.47 -0.07
C VAL A 168 -16.71 -6.62 -1.27
N ARG A 169 -17.83 -7.33 -1.12
CA ARG A 169 -18.81 -7.51 -2.20
C ARG A 169 -19.40 -6.20 -2.72
N VAL A 170 -19.63 -5.22 -1.84
CA VAL A 170 -20.13 -3.88 -2.25
C VAL A 170 -19.08 -3.15 -3.08
N ILE A 171 -17.84 -3.11 -2.60
CA ILE A 171 -16.72 -2.51 -3.34
C ILE A 171 -16.52 -3.21 -4.70
N HIS A 172 -16.59 -4.54 -4.72
CA HIS A 172 -16.49 -5.33 -5.93
C HIS A 172 -17.58 -4.98 -6.94
N SER A 173 -18.84 -4.92 -6.49
CA SER A 173 -19.98 -4.58 -7.34
C SER A 173 -19.87 -3.18 -7.94
N ASP A 174 -19.49 -2.17 -7.14
CA ASP A 174 -19.34 -0.79 -7.60
C ASP A 174 -18.20 -0.64 -8.61
N LEU A 175 -17.06 -1.30 -8.36
CA LEU A 175 -15.92 -1.28 -9.28
C LEU A 175 -16.20 -2.07 -10.54
N ALA A 176 -16.89 -3.21 -10.46
CA ALA A 176 -17.31 -3.97 -11.64
C ALA A 176 -18.26 -3.14 -12.50
N HIS A 177 -19.22 -2.44 -11.89
CA HIS A 177 -20.09 -1.52 -12.62
C HIS A 177 -19.32 -0.37 -13.28
N THR A 178 -18.34 0.21 -12.57
CA THR A 178 -17.45 1.26 -13.12
C THR A 178 -16.64 0.73 -14.31
N ARG A 179 -16.14 -0.50 -14.22
CA ARG A 179 -15.42 -1.18 -15.30
C ARG A 179 -16.30 -1.35 -16.53
N GLU A 180 -17.54 -1.82 -16.38
CA GLU A 180 -18.49 -1.96 -17.50
C GLU A 180 -18.81 -0.60 -18.14
N GLN A 181 -19.02 0.45 -17.34
CA GLN A 181 -19.22 1.80 -17.89
C GLN A 181 -18.03 2.30 -18.71
N LEU A 182 -16.79 2.00 -18.30
CA LEU A 182 -15.59 2.37 -19.04
C LEU A 182 -15.42 1.55 -20.32
N ALA A 183 -15.73 0.26 -20.25
CA ALA A 183 -15.70 -0.65 -21.40
C ALA A 183 -16.67 -0.16 -22.50
N ASP A 184 -17.91 0.17 -22.13
CA ASP A 184 -18.94 0.64 -23.07
C ASP A 184 -18.65 2.04 -23.67
N ARG A 185 -17.82 2.85 -23.00
CA ARG A 185 -17.60 4.25 -23.38
C ARG A 185 -16.71 4.44 -24.61
N HIS A 186 -15.76 3.53 -24.85
CA HIS A 186 -14.82 3.54 -25.98
C HIS A 186 -14.24 4.93 -26.33
N ALA A 187 -13.76 5.69 -25.33
CA ALA A 187 -13.31 7.06 -25.52
C ALA A 187 -11.83 7.25 -25.14
N PRO A 188 -11.07 8.09 -25.86
CA PRO A 188 -9.74 8.48 -25.41
C PRO A 188 -9.81 9.35 -24.14
N HIS A 189 -8.78 9.27 -23.30
CA HIS A 189 -8.67 10.07 -22.09
C HIS A 189 -8.31 11.53 -22.44
N PRO A 190 -9.10 12.54 -22.04
CA PRO A 190 -8.99 13.91 -22.54
C PRO A 190 -7.68 14.62 -22.14
N GLY A 191 -7.03 14.17 -21.06
CA GLY A 191 -5.75 14.71 -20.59
C GLY A 191 -4.53 13.85 -20.92
N ARG A 192 -4.69 12.73 -21.64
CA ARG A 192 -3.63 11.75 -21.90
C ARG A 192 -3.74 11.20 -23.33
N PRO A 193 -3.59 12.05 -24.35
CA PRO A 193 -3.65 11.58 -25.73
C PRO A 193 -2.52 10.59 -25.99
N ALA A 194 -2.83 9.50 -26.69
CA ALA A 194 -1.81 8.58 -27.18
C ALA A 194 -0.84 9.33 -28.10
N CYS A 195 0.47 9.10 -27.93
CA CYS A 195 1.48 9.62 -28.85
C CYS A 195 1.35 8.89 -30.20
N THR A 196 0.73 9.54 -31.19
CA THR A 196 0.53 8.95 -32.52
C THR A 196 1.72 9.16 -33.47
N GLU A 197 2.82 9.75 -33.02
CA GLU A 197 4.00 9.96 -33.86
C GLU A 197 4.76 8.65 -34.02
N GLN A 198 4.60 7.99 -35.17
CA GLN A 198 5.46 6.87 -35.58
C GLN A 198 6.74 7.39 -36.24
N VAL A 199 7.87 6.75 -35.94
CA VAL A 199 9.13 6.95 -36.67
C VAL A 199 8.93 6.44 -38.11
N PRO A 200 9.15 7.27 -39.15
CA PRO A 200 9.02 6.81 -40.52
C PRO A 200 9.99 5.67 -40.83
N ASP A 201 9.61 4.71 -41.69
CA ASP A 201 10.41 3.51 -42.03
C ASP A 201 11.84 3.79 -42.55
N HIS A 202 12.15 5.04 -42.91
CA HIS A 202 13.45 5.47 -43.43
C HIS A 202 14.36 6.12 -42.37
N GLU A 203 13.90 6.29 -41.13
CA GLU A 203 14.70 6.81 -40.02
C GLU A 203 14.82 5.77 -38.89
N PRO A 204 16.03 5.55 -38.33
CA PRO A 204 16.21 4.58 -37.26
C PRO A 204 15.72 5.07 -35.89
N GLU A 205 15.70 6.39 -35.64
CA GLU A 205 15.27 6.96 -34.35
C GLU A 205 14.86 8.44 -34.52
N ARG A 206 13.73 8.85 -33.91
CA ARG A 206 13.26 10.25 -33.87
C ARG A 206 12.64 10.56 -32.50
N SER A 207 12.93 11.73 -31.93
CA SER A 207 12.27 12.19 -30.71
C SER A 207 10.80 12.52 -31.00
N ALA A 208 9.88 11.77 -30.40
CA ALA A 208 8.45 12.08 -30.47
C ALA A 208 8.16 13.35 -29.66
N VAL A 209 7.58 14.36 -30.30
CA VAL A 209 7.12 15.58 -29.61
C VAL A 209 5.63 15.40 -29.34
N CYS A 210 5.30 14.71 -28.25
CA CYS A 210 3.91 14.60 -27.84
C CYS A 210 3.44 15.93 -27.24
N ALA A 211 2.28 16.41 -27.68
CA ALA A 211 1.62 17.53 -27.03
C ALA A 211 1.28 17.11 -25.59
N GLY A 212 2.01 17.69 -24.62
CA GLY A 212 1.71 17.48 -23.21
C GLY A 212 0.27 17.91 -22.88
N PRO A 213 -0.31 17.38 -21.79
CA PRO A 213 -1.66 17.74 -21.37
C PRO A 213 -1.85 19.25 -21.34
N PRO A 214 -2.99 19.80 -21.79
CA PRO A 214 -3.27 21.22 -21.62
C PRO A 214 -3.23 21.56 -20.12
N PRO A 215 -2.64 22.71 -19.73
CA PRO A 215 -2.57 23.08 -18.32
C PRO A 215 -3.99 23.15 -17.72
N PRO A 216 -4.18 22.72 -16.46
CA PRO A 216 -5.48 22.78 -15.83
C PRO A 216 -6.01 24.21 -15.89
N ARG A 217 -7.24 24.38 -16.38
CA ARG A 217 -7.89 25.70 -16.42
C ARG A 217 -8.00 26.21 -14.99
N ALA A 218 -7.23 27.27 -14.69
CA ALA A 218 -7.40 28.00 -13.45
C ALA A 218 -8.86 28.50 -13.38
N LEU A 219 -9.60 28.04 -12.38
CA LEU A 219 -10.90 28.62 -12.06
C LEU A 219 -10.67 30.11 -11.76
N PRO A 220 -11.46 31.03 -12.34
CA PRO A 220 -11.32 32.45 -12.03
C PRO A 220 -11.50 32.67 -10.53
N ALA A 221 -10.54 33.36 -9.92
CA ALA A 221 -10.59 33.70 -8.51
C ALA A 221 -11.92 34.43 -8.20
N PRO A 222 -12.61 34.09 -7.09
CA PRO A 222 -13.82 34.78 -6.70
C PRO A 222 -13.52 36.27 -6.51
N ALA A 223 -14.39 37.12 -7.07
CA ALA A 223 -14.25 38.57 -7.00
C ALA A 223 -14.12 39.04 -5.54
N PRO A 224 -13.24 40.02 -5.25
CA PRO A 224 -13.10 40.54 -3.90
C PRO A 224 -14.42 41.17 -3.43
N PRO A 225 -14.78 41.05 -2.14
CA PRO A 225 -16.01 41.62 -1.62
C PRO A 225 -15.99 43.15 -1.77
N PRO A 226 -17.16 43.78 -2.00
CA PRO A 226 -17.25 45.23 -2.11
C PRO A 226 -16.83 45.87 -0.79
N VAL A 227 -15.93 46.84 -0.88
CA VAL A 227 -15.53 47.68 0.26
C VAL A 227 -16.74 48.51 0.67
N GLY A 228 -17.44 48.06 1.70
CA GLY A 228 -18.55 48.76 2.31
C GLY A 228 -18.06 50.04 2.98
N ALA A 229 -18.61 51.17 2.54
CA ALA A 229 -18.34 52.50 3.06
C ALA A 229 -18.53 52.57 4.58
N THR A 230 -17.56 53.19 5.24
CA THR A 230 -17.59 53.64 6.62
C THR A 230 -18.83 54.51 6.88
N HIS A 231 -19.81 53.97 7.62
CA HIS A 231 -20.81 54.79 8.30
C HIS A 231 -20.37 55.07 9.73
N LEU A 232 -19.79 56.25 9.91
CA LEU A 232 -19.75 56.96 11.18
C LEU A 232 -21.19 57.15 11.70
N ARG A 233 -21.46 56.74 12.94
CA ARG A 233 -22.53 57.33 13.75
C ARG A 233 -21.99 57.72 15.12
N ARG A 234 -22.37 58.94 15.49
CA ARG A 234 -22.20 59.64 16.77
C ARG A 234 -22.72 58.84 17.94
#